data_AF-A0A0R3RVC0-F1
#
_entry.id   AF-A0A0R3RVC0-F1
#
_cell.length_a   1.000
_cell.length_b   1.000
_cell.length_c   1.000
_cell.angle_alpha   90.00
_cell.angle_beta   90.00
_cell.angle_gamma   90.00
#
_symmetry.space_group_name_H-M   'P 1'
#
loop_
_entity.id
_entity.type
_entity.pdbx_description
1 polymer ?
#
loop_
_entity_poly.entity_id
_entity_poly.type
_entity_poly.pdbx_seq_one_letter_code
_entity_poly.pdbx_strand_id
1 'polypeptide(L)'
;GINFKNCNETERDVWLYNRPHNYVDYSADENGLWAVYVRSGMQHVTVSKIEPDMHVVRTWDIYELNATGVAETFIMCGVLYGLKSVTDRDTVIDFAYDLFKNETIDVNVKWYNPYGGMTMLHYNPVDRRLYFFDSKRLLSVNIRVEGQTDQFKFSDFD
;
A
#
# COMPACT_ATOMS: atom_id res chain seq x y z
N GLY A 1 37.39 15.22 -25.40
CA GLY A 1 35.97 15.59 -25.41
C GLY A 1 35.28 14.83 -24.30
N ILE A 2 34.39 15.48 -23.56
CA ILE A 2 33.57 14.82 -22.53
C ILE A 2 32.41 14.14 -23.26
N ASN A 3 32.32 12.82 -23.18
CA ASN A 3 31.19 12.07 -23.73
C ASN A 3 30.10 11.97 -22.65
N PHE A 4 28.91 12.48 -22.95
CA PHE A 4 27.73 12.27 -22.12
C PHE A 4 27.16 10.88 -22.39
N LYS A 5 26.91 10.12 -21.32
CA LYS A 5 26.27 8.81 -21.40
C LYS A 5 24.80 9.01 -21.78
N ASN A 6 24.33 8.25 -22.78
CA ASN A 6 22.91 8.23 -23.12
C ASN A 6 22.12 7.63 -21.95
N CYS A 7 21.35 8.46 -21.25
CA CYS A 7 20.55 8.04 -20.09
C CYS A 7 19.23 7.37 -20.50
N ASN A 8 18.94 7.26 -21.81
CA ASN A 8 17.77 6.56 -22.33
C ASN A 8 17.91 5.03 -22.31
N GLU A 9 19.10 4.51 -21.99
CA GLU A 9 19.36 3.08 -21.85
C GLU A 9 19.63 2.76 -20.38
N THR A 10 18.57 2.76 -19.58
CA THR A 10 18.52 1.98 -18.34
C THR A 10 17.89 0.64 -18.69
N GLU A 11 18.46 -0.48 -18.25
CA GLU A 11 17.68 -1.71 -18.12
C GLU A 11 16.42 -1.31 -17.35
N ARG A 12 15.24 -1.43 -17.97
CA ARG A 12 14.01 -0.88 -17.38
C ARG A 12 13.79 -1.56 -16.04
N ASP A 13 13.88 -0.78 -14.96
CA ASP A 13 13.49 -1.23 -13.64
C ASP A 13 12.03 -1.71 -13.70
N VAL A 14 11.76 -2.80 -13.00
CA VAL A 14 10.44 -3.42 -12.97
C VAL A 14 9.47 -2.45 -12.30
N TRP A 15 8.33 -2.21 -12.93
CA TRP A 15 7.26 -1.41 -12.31
C TRP A 15 6.70 -2.14 -11.09
N LEU A 16 6.42 -1.39 -10.03
CA LEU A 16 5.87 -1.92 -8.80
C LEU A 16 4.48 -2.52 -9.02
N TYR A 17 3.62 -1.82 -9.75
CA TYR A 17 2.29 -2.32 -10.11
C TYR A 17 2.21 -2.56 -11.62
N ASN A 18 1.17 -3.24 -12.08
CA ASN A 18 0.89 -3.42 -13.51
C ASN A 18 0.40 -2.11 -14.18
N ARG A 19 1.16 -1.03 -14.02
CA ARG A 19 0.90 0.31 -14.53
C ARG A 19 2.21 1.06 -14.84
N PRO A 20 2.23 1.85 -15.91
CA PRO A 20 3.43 2.55 -16.31
C PRO A 20 3.82 3.61 -15.28
N HIS A 21 5.13 3.77 -15.09
CA HIS A 21 5.76 4.84 -14.29
C HIS A 21 5.48 4.80 -12.78
N ASN A 22 5.01 3.67 -12.22
CA ASN A 22 5.01 3.46 -10.76
C ASN A 22 6.20 2.56 -10.37
N TYR A 23 7.20 3.16 -9.73
CA TYR A 23 8.41 2.46 -9.26
C TYR A 23 8.47 2.33 -7.74
N VAL A 24 7.91 3.32 -7.05
CA VAL A 24 7.91 3.42 -5.58
C VAL A 24 6.57 4.01 -5.16
N ASP A 25 5.99 3.42 -4.13
CA ASP A 25 4.78 3.87 -3.46
C ASP A 25 5.08 4.13 -1.99
N TYR A 26 4.66 5.28 -1.48
CA TYR A 26 4.92 5.68 -0.09
C TYR A 26 3.67 5.51 0.75
N SER A 27 3.81 4.84 1.89
CA SER A 27 2.72 4.63 2.83
C SER A 27 3.05 5.20 4.20
N ALA A 28 2.03 5.64 4.92
CA ALA A 28 2.14 6.12 6.28
C ALA A 28 1.09 5.43 7.15
N ASP A 29 1.50 4.99 8.33
CA ASP A 29 0.62 4.37 9.32
C ASP A 29 0.98 4.85 10.74
N GLU A 30 0.39 4.23 11.76
CA GLU A 30 0.66 4.51 13.17
C GLU A 30 2.13 4.30 13.57
N ASN A 31 2.88 3.53 12.79
CA ASN A 31 4.27 3.18 13.07
C ASN A 31 5.26 4.09 12.33
N GLY A 32 4.82 4.93 11.39
CA GLY A 32 5.67 5.89 10.68
C GLY A 32 5.58 5.79 9.16
N LEU A 33 6.70 6.02 8.48
CA LEU A 33 6.78 6.12 7.03
C LEU A 33 7.39 4.86 6.41
N TRP A 34 6.86 4.47 5.25
CA TRP A 34 7.22 3.26 4.52
C TRP A 34 7.39 3.55 3.04
N ALA A 35 8.32 2.85 2.39
CA ALA A 35 8.48 2.81 0.94
C ALA A 35 8.24 1.38 0.45
N VAL A 36 7.33 1.22 -0.51
CA VAL A 36 7.01 -0.02 -1.20
C VAL A 36 7.56 0.09 -2.62
N TYR A 37 8.33 -0.89 -3.08
CA TYR A 37 9.03 -0.83 -4.37
C TYR A 37 9.47 -2.23 -4.82
N VAL A 38 10.07 -2.31 -6.00
CA VAL A 38 10.72 -3.54 -6.50
C VAL A 38 12.22 -3.29 -6.61
N ARG A 39 13.02 -4.21 -6.05
CA ARG A 39 14.48 -4.17 -6.24
C ARG A 39 14.86 -4.69 -7.62
N SER A 40 15.94 -4.15 -8.16
CA SER A 40 16.48 -4.61 -9.45
C SER A 40 16.72 -6.13 -9.44
N GLY A 41 16.26 -6.82 -10.49
CA GLY A 41 16.33 -8.28 -10.62
C GLY A 41 15.27 -9.07 -9.84
N MET A 42 14.37 -8.41 -9.10
CA MET A 42 13.28 -9.06 -8.37
C MET A 42 11.93 -8.87 -9.07
N GLN A 43 10.95 -9.69 -8.69
CA GLN A 43 9.55 -9.62 -9.15
C GLN A 43 8.54 -9.54 -7.99
N HIS A 44 9.02 -9.66 -6.75
CA HIS A 44 8.22 -9.52 -5.56
C HIS A 44 8.28 -8.09 -5.02
N VAL A 45 7.29 -7.72 -4.22
CA VAL A 45 7.25 -6.45 -3.50
C VAL A 45 8.32 -6.43 -2.40
N THR A 46 9.05 -5.33 -2.29
CA THR A 46 9.94 -5.00 -1.17
C THR A 46 9.35 -3.82 -0.41
N VAL A 47 9.33 -3.88 0.92
CA VAL A 47 8.91 -2.80 1.80
C VAL A 47 10.09 -2.34 2.65
N SER A 48 10.31 -1.04 2.77
CA SER A 48 11.30 -0.46 3.67
C SER A 48 10.66 0.51 4.63
N LYS A 49 10.94 0.38 5.93
CA LYS A 49 10.61 1.40 6.93
C LYS A 49 11.64 2.50 6.86
N ILE A 50 11.19 3.75 6.77
CA ILE A 50 12.05 4.91 6.63
C ILE A 50 11.77 5.94 7.72
N GLU A 51 12.83 6.58 8.20
CA GLU A 51 12.75 7.73 9.10
C GLU A 51 12.52 9.03 8.31
N PRO A 52 12.11 10.13 8.97
CA PRO A 52 11.89 11.43 8.31
C PRO A 52 13.12 12.01 7.60
N ASP A 53 14.33 11.59 7.95
CA ASP A 53 15.58 11.96 7.28
C ASP A 53 15.91 11.05 6.07
N MET A 54 14.95 10.21 5.66
CA MET A 54 15.05 9.22 4.57
C MET A 54 16.03 8.08 4.87
N HIS A 55 16.44 7.90 6.13
CA HIS A 55 17.22 6.73 6.53
C HIS A 55 16.36 5.46 6.51
N VAL A 56 16.86 4.39 5.88
CA VAL A 56 16.20 3.07 5.88
C VAL A 56 16.52 2.34 7.16
N VAL A 57 15.51 2.09 7.99
CA VAL A 57 15.63 1.39 9.27
C VAL A 57 15.65 -0.12 9.10
N ARG A 58 14.75 -0.63 8.26
CA ARG A 58 14.56 -2.06 8.03
C ARG A 58 13.86 -2.28 6.69
N THR A 59 14.17 -3.42 6.06
CA THR A 59 13.61 -3.82 4.77
C THR A 59 13.06 -5.25 4.86
N TRP A 60 11.97 -5.50 4.15
CA TRP A 60 11.29 -6.77 4.02
C TRP A 60 11.09 -7.10 2.55
N ASP A 61 11.41 -8.34 2.17
CA ASP A 61 11.05 -8.90 0.87
C ASP A 61 9.81 -9.77 1.03
N ILE A 62 8.73 -9.40 0.35
CA ILE A 62 7.42 -10.05 0.46
C ILE A 62 7.32 -11.09 -0.66
N TYR A 63 8.00 -12.23 -0.49
CA TYR A 63 8.14 -13.25 -1.53
C TYR A 63 6.82 -13.81 -2.06
N GLU A 64 5.76 -13.75 -1.24
CA GLU A 64 4.41 -14.23 -1.57
C GLU A 64 3.63 -13.25 -2.47
N LEU A 65 4.09 -12.00 -2.62
CA LEU A 65 3.41 -10.96 -3.37
C LEU A 65 4.17 -10.58 -4.63
N ASN A 66 3.71 -11.06 -5.78
CA ASN A 66 4.21 -10.58 -7.07
C ASN A 66 3.78 -9.12 -7.27
N ALA A 67 4.76 -8.24 -7.53
CA ALA A 67 4.55 -6.81 -7.70
C ALA A 67 3.52 -6.49 -8.80
N THR A 68 3.67 -7.10 -9.98
CA THR A 68 2.72 -6.91 -11.09
C THR A 68 1.40 -7.66 -10.92
N GLY A 69 1.29 -8.54 -9.92
CA GLY A 69 0.08 -9.28 -9.57
C GLY A 69 -0.85 -8.53 -8.62
N VAL A 70 -0.36 -7.48 -7.95
CA VAL A 70 -1.16 -6.61 -7.07
C VAL A 70 -1.46 -5.29 -7.76
N ALA A 71 -2.66 -4.75 -7.54
CA ALA A 71 -3.11 -3.55 -8.23
C ALA A 71 -2.72 -2.25 -7.51
N GLU A 72 -2.80 -2.25 -6.19
CA GLU A 72 -2.37 -1.20 -5.26
C GLU A 72 -2.09 -1.82 -3.88
N THR A 73 -1.28 -1.16 -3.05
CA THR A 73 -1.05 -1.58 -1.66
C THR A 73 -1.22 -0.41 -0.70
N PHE A 74 -1.46 -0.72 0.57
CA PHE A 74 -1.40 0.27 1.66
C PHE A 74 -0.92 -0.41 2.94
N ILE A 75 -0.38 0.37 3.88
CA ILE A 75 0.04 -0.13 5.18
C ILE A 75 -0.83 0.50 6.27
N MET A 76 -1.33 -0.34 7.18
CA MET A 76 -2.10 0.08 8.36
C MET A 76 -1.68 -0.80 9.54
N CYS A 77 -1.43 -0.20 10.70
CA CYS A 77 -1.03 -0.93 11.92
C CYS A 77 0.15 -1.91 11.72
N GLY A 78 1.09 -1.60 10.82
CA GLY A 78 2.25 -2.45 10.51
C GLY A 78 1.94 -3.64 9.59
N VAL A 79 0.76 -3.70 9.00
CA VAL A 79 0.35 -4.75 8.07
C VAL A 79 0.27 -4.16 6.66
N LEU A 80 0.97 -4.77 5.70
CA LEU A 80 0.84 -4.47 4.28
C LEU A 80 -0.40 -5.17 3.72
N TYR A 81 -1.31 -4.43 3.11
CA TYR A 81 -2.51 -4.95 2.45
C TYR A 81 -2.40 -4.77 0.93
N GLY A 82 -2.86 -5.76 0.17
CA GLY A 82 -2.87 -5.75 -1.30
C GLY A 82 -4.28 -5.78 -1.87
N LEU A 83 -4.56 -4.86 -2.79
CA LEU A 83 -5.81 -4.80 -3.55
C LEU A 83 -5.67 -5.60 -4.85
N LYS A 84 -6.65 -6.46 -5.14
CA LYS A 84 -6.64 -7.31 -6.33
C LYS A 84 -6.81 -6.55 -7.65
N SER A 85 -7.70 -5.56 -7.69
CA SER A 85 -8.03 -4.86 -8.94
C SER A 85 -8.42 -3.41 -8.71
N VAL A 86 -7.93 -2.54 -9.58
CA VAL A 86 -8.24 -1.11 -9.62
C VAL A 86 -9.28 -0.78 -10.70
N THR A 87 -9.60 -1.73 -11.58
CA THR A 87 -10.56 -1.57 -12.68
C THR A 87 -11.90 -2.19 -12.36
N ASP A 88 -11.91 -3.31 -11.64
CA ASP A 88 -13.15 -4.01 -11.32
C ASP A 88 -13.95 -3.20 -10.30
N ARG A 89 -15.26 -3.11 -10.55
CA ARG A 89 -16.18 -2.36 -9.68
C ARG A 89 -16.33 -3.03 -8.32
N ASP A 90 -16.50 -4.35 -8.33
CA ASP A 90 -16.50 -5.20 -7.14
C ASP A 90 -15.20 -5.99 -7.14
N THR A 91 -14.35 -5.74 -6.15
CA THR A 91 -13.04 -6.37 -6.01
C THR A 91 -12.79 -6.74 -4.55
N VAL A 92 -11.58 -7.17 -4.23
CA VAL A 92 -11.21 -7.62 -2.89
C VAL A 92 -9.81 -7.13 -2.52
N ILE A 93 -9.61 -6.92 -1.22
CA ILE A 93 -8.30 -6.95 -0.59
C ILE A 93 -8.09 -8.42 -0.18
N ASP A 94 -7.23 -9.12 -0.91
CA ASP A 94 -7.00 -10.57 -0.80
C ASP A 94 -5.55 -10.92 -0.40
N PHE A 95 -4.76 -9.92 -0.03
CA PHE A 95 -3.43 -10.10 0.50
C PHE A 95 -3.22 -9.25 1.75
N ALA A 96 -2.62 -9.84 2.79
CA ALA A 96 -2.14 -9.13 3.95
C ALA A 96 -0.84 -9.77 4.48
N TYR A 97 0.10 -8.95 4.95
CA TYR A 97 1.37 -9.39 5.51
C TYR A 97 1.75 -8.55 6.72
N ASP A 98 1.92 -9.19 7.88
CA ASP A 98 2.37 -8.55 9.11
C ASP A 98 3.89 -8.31 9.03
N LEU A 99 4.31 -7.05 8.87
CA LEU A 99 5.72 -6.68 8.72
C LEU A 99 6.51 -6.90 10.01
N PHE A 100 5.88 -6.94 11.17
CA PHE A 100 6.60 -7.15 12.43
C PHE A 100 6.75 -8.63 12.77
N LYS A 101 5.79 -9.46 12.36
CA LYS A 101 5.85 -10.93 12.55
C LYS A 101 6.47 -11.69 11.37
N ASN A 102 6.57 -11.06 10.20
CA ASN A 102 6.99 -11.70 8.95
C ASN A 102 6.08 -12.86 8.54
N GLU A 103 4.76 -12.66 8.64
CA GLU A 103 3.76 -13.69 8.39
C GLU A 103 2.63 -13.15 7.51
N THR A 104 2.15 -13.99 6.59
CA THR A 104 0.94 -13.71 5.81
C THR A 104 -0.30 -13.87 6.69
N ILE A 105 -1.29 -13.00 6.46
CA ILE A 105 -2.59 -13.03 7.13
C ILE A 105 -3.63 -13.41 6.09
N ASP A 106 -4.46 -14.41 6.40
CA ASP A 106 -5.61 -14.75 5.57
C ASP A 106 -6.65 -13.62 5.64
N VAL A 107 -6.94 -13.02 4.50
CA VAL A 107 -7.85 -11.88 4.38
C VAL A 107 -8.67 -11.97 3.11
N ASN A 108 -9.94 -11.59 3.21
CA ASN A 108 -10.82 -11.45 2.06
C ASN A 108 -11.85 -10.35 2.34
N VAL A 109 -11.42 -9.10 2.19
CA VAL A 109 -12.26 -7.93 2.44
C VAL A 109 -12.82 -7.42 1.12
N LYS A 110 -14.16 -7.37 1.01
CA LYS A 110 -14.82 -6.80 -0.17
C LYS A 110 -14.48 -5.32 -0.30
N TRP A 111 -14.06 -4.93 -1.49
CA TRP A 111 -13.81 -3.54 -1.86
C TRP A 111 -14.69 -3.13 -3.02
N TYR A 112 -15.21 -1.91 -2.97
CA TYR A 112 -16.08 -1.37 -4.00
C TYR A 112 -15.44 -0.14 -4.63
N ASN A 113 -15.10 -0.23 -5.91
CA ASN A 113 -14.62 0.88 -6.71
C ASN A 113 -15.78 1.45 -7.55
N PRO A 114 -16.47 2.51 -7.09
CA PRO A 114 -17.68 3.02 -7.74
C PRO A 114 -17.48 3.46 -9.19
N TYR A 115 -16.25 3.83 -9.57
CA TYR A 115 -15.96 4.46 -10.85
C TYR A 115 -14.88 3.77 -11.69
N GLY A 116 -14.21 2.74 -11.16
CA GLY A 116 -13.09 2.10 -11.82
C GLY A 116 -11.87 3.02 -11.95
N GLY A 117 -10.75 2.48 -12.42
CA GLY A 117 -9.56 3.27 -12.79
C GLY A 117 -8.88 3.97 -11.61
N MET A 118 -8.91 3.37 -10.43
CA MET A 118 -8.32 3.96 -9.22
C MET A 118 -6.80 4.04 -9.34
N THR A 119 -6.21 5.24 -9.32
CA THR A 119 -4.77 5.48 -9.53
C THR A 119 -3.95 5.61 -8.25
N MET A 120 -4.61 5.66 -7.09
CA MET A 120 -3.98 5.80 -5.77
C MET A 120 -4.90 5.22 -4.70
N LEU A 121 -4.33 4.52 -3.72
CA LEU A 121 -5.02 4.06 -2.49
C LEU A 121 -4.10 4.24 -1.27
N HIS A 122 -4.46 5.15 -0.35
CA HIS A 122 -3.61 5.49 0.79
C HIS A 122 -4.39 5.46 2.11
N TYR A 123 -3.75 4.93 3.15
CA TYR A 123 -4.24 5.01 4.52
C TYR A 123 -3.82 6.33 5.18
N ASN A 124 -4.71 6.90 5.99
CA ASN A 124 -4.41 8.02 6.86
C ASN A 124 -4.55 7.61 8.34
N PRO A 125 -3.44 7.52 9.10
CA PRO A 125 -3.49 7.12 10.51
C PRO A 125 -4.15 8.18 11.42
N VAL A 126 -4.27 9.44 10.98
CA VAL A 126 -4.83 10.53 11.80
C VAL A 126 -6.33 10.36 12.00
N ASP A 127 -7.05 10.00 10.94
CA ASP A 127 -8.51 9.86 10.96
C ASP A 127 -9.00 8.44 10.67
N ARG A 128 -8.07 7.49 10.46
CA ARG A 128 -8.31 6.05 10.24
C ARG A 128 -9.18 5.79 9.02
N ARG A 129 -8.90 6.49 7.92
CA ARG A 129 -9.62 6.36 6.64
C ARG A 129 -8.68 5.89 5.54
N LEU A 130 -9.27 5.16 4.58
CA LEU A 130 -8.65 4.96 3.28
C LEU A 130 -9.12 6.06 2.34
N TYR A 131 -8.16 6.69 1.67
CA TYR A 131 -8.35 7.65 0.62
C TYR A 131 -7.97 7.04 -0.71
N PHE A 132 -8.79 7.27 -1.73
CA PHE A 132 -8.51 6.77 -3.06
C PHE A 132 -8.92 7.76 -4.15
N PHE A 133 -8.15 7.76 -5.22
CA PHE A 133 -8.27 8.73 -6.31
C PHE A 133 -8.39 8.03 -7.66
N ASP A 134 -9.27 8.51 -8.53
CA ASP A 134 -9.53 7.93 -9.86
C ASP A 134 -9.10 8.84 -11.03
N SER A 135 -8.11 9.72 -10.79
CA SER A 135 -7.71 10.82 -11.69
C SER A 135 -8.67 12.01 -11.77
N LYS A 136 -9.85 11.96 -11.15
CA LYS A 136 -10.83 13.07 -11.16
C LYS A 136 -11.43 13.38 -9.79
N ARG A 137 -11.68 12.35 -8.98
CA ARG A 137 -12.39 12.41 -7.71
C ARG A 137 -11.53 11.78 -6.64
N LEU A 138 -11.42 12.49 -5.52
CA LEU A 138 -10.89 11.95 -4.28
C LEU A 138 -12.06 11.43 -3.43
N LEU A 139 -12.00 10.15 -3.09
CA LEU A 139 -13.00 9.46 -2.29
C LEU A 139 -12.35 8.97 -1.00
N SER A 140 -13.17 8.72 0.02
CA SER A 140 -12.69 8.10 1.25
C SER A 140 -13.71 7.16 1.86
N VAL A 141 -13.23 6.15 2.59
CA VAL A 141 -14.05 5.21 3.35
C VAL A 141 -13.50 5.05 4.77
N ASN A 142 -14.41 4.80 5.72
CA ASN A 142 -14.02 4.44 7.08
C ASN A 142 -13.54 2.99 7.11
N ILE A 143 -12.52 2.72 7.91
CA ILE A 143 -12.07 1.36 8.20
C ILE A 143 -12.76 0.87 9.47
N ARG A 144 -13.20 -0.39 9.47
CA ARG A 144 -13.69 -1.08 10.66
C ARG A 144 -12.76 -2.25 10.96
N VAL A 145 -12.11 -2.20 12.11
CA VAL A 145 -11.25 -3.28 12.59
C VAL A 145 -12.06 -4.13 13.56
N GLU A 146 -12.21 -5.42 13.27
CA GLU A 146 -12.87 -6.34 14.20
C GLU A 146 -12.08 -6.40 15.52
N GLY A 147 -12.75 -6.12 16.64
CA GLY A 147 -12.14 -6.11 17.97
C GLY A 147 -12.05 -4.74 18.67
N GLN A 148 -12.28 -3.63 17.97
CA GLN A 148 -12.57 -2.34 18.62
C GLN A 148 -14.06 -2.28 18.98
N THR A 149 -14.41 -2.68 20.21
CA THR A 149 -15.68 -2.28 20.81
C THR A 149 -15.61 -0.79 21.08
N ASP A 150 -16.50 -0.01 20.46
CA ASP A 150 -16.71 1.40 20.78
C ASP A 150 -17.05 1.53 22.28
N GLN A 151 -16.04 1.80 23.12
CA GLN A 151 -16.25 2.15 24.53
C GLN A 151 -16.76 3.59 24.63
N PHE A 152 -17.94 3.88 24.07
CA PHE A 152 -18.75 5.00 24.52
C PHE A 152 -19.67 4.49 25.62
N LYS A 153 -19.12 4.35 26.83
CA LYS A 153 -19.96 4.33 28.03
C LYS A 153 -20.44 5.76 28.24
N PHE A 154 -21.68 6.04 27.86
CA PHE A 154 -22.41 7.12 28.50
C PHE A 154 -22.56 6.72 29.96
N SER A 155 -21.88 7.45 30.85
CA SER A 155 -22.24 7.42 32.25
C SER A 155 -23.63 8.04 32.33
N ASP A 156 -24.65 7.20 32.51
CA ASP A 156 -25.95 7.67 32.98
C ASP A 156 -25.71 8.44 34.29
N PHE A 157 -26.11 9.72 34.29
CA PHE A 157 -26.16 10.54 35.48
C PHE A 157 -27.40 10.10 36.28
N ASP A 158 -27.18 9.49 37.44
CA ASP A 158 -28.16 9.48 38.55
C ASP A 158 -27.97 10.74 39.42
#